data_AF-A0A7V1JL08-F1
#
_entry.id   AF-A0A7V1JL08-F1
#
_cell.length_a   1.000
_cell.length_b   1.000
_cell.length_c   1.000
_cell.angle_alpha   90.00
_cell.angle_beta   90.00
_cell.angle_gamma   90.00
#
_symmetry.space_group_name_H-M   'P 1'
#
loop_
_entity.id
_entity.type
_entity.pdbx_description
1 polymer ?
#
loop_
_entity_poly.entity_id
_entity_poly.type
_entity_poly.pdbx_seq_one_letter_code
_entity_poly.pdbx_strand_id
1 'polypeptide(L)'
;MTRKKRKQTQPQWRQVDLHLHTPASADYLEPGVSYLDILRQAESRGLDIIAFTDHNTMAGYRAMMEEIHQLELLAQLGRLHKEEKKRLEEYQRLREKIL
;
A
#
# COMPACT_ATOMS: atom_id res chain seq x y z
N MET A 1 -4.24 36.37 26.75
CA MET A 1 -3.81 35.13 26.06
C MET A 1 -5.02 34.23 25.84
N THR A 2 -5.56 34.18 24.62
CA THR A 2 -6.76 33.40 24.29
C THR A 2 -6.37 31.94 23.99
N ARG A 3 -6.82 31.01 24.84
CA ARG A 3 -6.55 29.58 24.72
C ARG A 3 -7.34 29.02 23.52
N LYS A 4 -6.66 28.74 22.41
CA LYS A 4 -7.23 28.09 21.21
C LYS A 4 -7.81 26.73 21.64
N LYS A 5 -9.14 26.59 21.64
CA LYS A 5 -9.81 25.29 21.85
C LYS A 5 -9.38 24.33 20.73
N ARG A 6 -8.72 23.22 21.08
CA ARG A 6 -8.47 22.12 20.14
C ARG A 6 -9.84 21.60 19.65
N LYS A 7 -10.09 21.65 18.34
CA LYS A 7 -11.25 20.99 17.73
C LYS A 7 -11.14 19.50 18.08
N GLN A 8 -12.07 18.98 18.86
CA GLN A 8 -12.20 17.54 19.06
C GLN A 8 -12.64 16.95 17.72
N THR A 9 -11.76 16.18 17.10
CA THR A 9 -12.09 15.32 15.96
C THR A 9 -12.98 14.19 16.48
N GLN A 10 -14.17 14.04 15.90
CA GLN A 10 -15.03 12.92 16.26
C GLN A 10 -14.38 11.60 15.85
N PRO A 11 -14.59 10.51 16.63
CA PRO A 11 -14.12 9.18 16.23
C PRO A 11 -14.76 8.79 14.89
N GLN A 12 -13.94 8.32 13.96
CA GLN A 12 -14.35 7.88 12.63
C GLN A 12 -14.33 6.35 12.58
N TRP A 13 -15.42 5.75 12.07
CA TRP A 13 -15.44 4.33 11.74
C TRP A 13 -14.52 4.04 10.57
N ARG A 14 -13.72 2.97 10.67
CA ARG A 14 -12.83 2.51 9.61
C ARG A 14 -13.09 1.05 9.28
N GLN A 15 -13.07 0.73 8.00
CA GLN A 15 -13.10 -0.65 7.53
C GLN A 15 -11.68 -1.16 7.36
N VAL A 16 -11.36 -2.28 7.99
CA VAL A 16 -9.99 -2.78 8.11
C VAL A 16 -9.94 -4.27 7.79
N ASP A 17 -8.94 -4.68 7.02
CA ASP A 17 -8.56 -6.08 6.89
C ASP A 17 -7.22 -6.33 7.61
N LEU A 18 -7.23 -7.21 8.60
CA LEU A 18 -6.05 -7.51 9.43
C LEU A 18 -5.39 -8.86 9.08
N HIS A 19 -5.86 -9.55 8.04
CA HIS A 19 -5.36 -10.88 7.70
C HIS A 19 -5.34 -11.10 6.18
N LEU A 20 -4.31 -10.56 5.52
CA LEU A 20 -4.10 -10.68 4.09
C LEU A 20 -2.77 -11.37 3.79
N HIS A 21 -2.83 -12.51 3.11
CA HIS A 21 -1.65 -13.15 2.54
C HIS A 21 -1.27 -12.51 1.21
N THR A 22 0.04 -12.38 0.96
CA THR A 22 0.57 -11.84 -0.30
C THR A 22 1.16 -12.96 -1.17
N PRO A 23 1.54 -12.67 -2.43
CA PRO A 23 2.25 -13.63 -3.30
C PRO A 23 3.56 -14.17 -2.71
N ALA A 24 4.12 -13.54 -1.68
CA ALA A 24 5.30 -14.04 -0.98
C ALA A 24 4.99 -15.17 0.01
N SER A 25 3.71 -15.44 0.29
CA SER A 25 3.26 -16.58 1.10
C SER A 25 3.31 -17.88 0.30
N ALA A 26 3.76 -18.96 0.93
CA ALA A 26 3.98 -20.25 0.27
C ALA A 26 2.70 -20.91 -0.30
N ASP A 27 1.53 -20.56 0.23
CA ASP A 27 0.22 -21.07 -0.16
C ASP A 27 -0.58 -20.07 -1.00
N TYR A 28 0.04 -18.99 -1.49
CA TYR A 28 -0.66 -18.04 -2.34
C TYR A 28 -0.97 -18.68 -3.69
N LEU A 29 -2.25 -18.97 -3.94
CA LEU A 29 -2.69 -19.79 -5.08
C LEU A 29 -2.92 -19.01 -6.37
N GLU A 30 -2.99 -17.68 -6.31
CA GLU A 30 -3.30 -16.84 -7.47
C GLU A 30 -2.01 -16.36 -8.16
N PRO A 31 -1.60 -16.95 -9.29
CA PRO A 31 -0.37 -16.57 -9.95
C PRO A 31 -0.50 -15.21 -10.62
N GLY A 32 0.58 -14.43 -10.61
CA GLY A 32 0.67 -13.17 -11.37
C GLY A 32 -0.01 -11.97 -10.73
N VAL A 33 -0.60 -12.11 -9.54
CA VAL A 33 -1.12 -10.97 -8.77
C VAL A 33 0.05 -10.11 -8.29
N SER A 34 0.02 -8.81 -8.57
CA SER A 34 1.00 -7.86 -8.04
C SER A 34 0.55 -7.25 -6.72
N TYR A 35 1.48 -6.68 -5.95
CA TYR A 35 1.13 -5.93 -4.74
C TYR A 35 0.24 -4.72 -5.04
N LEU A 36 0.42 -4.09 -6.20
CA LEU A 36 -0.43 -3.01 -6.66
C LEU A 36 -1.88 -3.47 -6.88
N ASP A 37 -2.09 -4.70 -7.37
CA ASP A 37 -3.43 -5.26 -7.55
C ASP A 37 -4.12 -5.51 -6.21
N ILE A 38 -3.38 -5.94 -5.19
CA ILE A 38 -3.90 -6.05 -3.82
C ILE A 38 -4.36 -4.69 -3.29
N LEU A 39 -3.56 -3.63 -3.48
CA LEU A 39 -3.92 -2.27 -3.05
C LEU A 39 -5.14 -1.73 -3.82
N ARG A 40 -5.21 -1.95 -5.13
CA ARG A 40 -6.39 -1.60 -5.95
C ARG A 40 -7.64 -2.34 -5.48
N GLN A 41 -7.49 -3.63 -5.15
CA GLN A 41 -8.59 -4.44 -4.67
C GLN A 41 -9.08 -3.93 -3.32
N ALA A 42 -8.18 -3.58 -2.39
CA ALA A 42 -8.52 -2.97 -1.11
C ALA A 42 -9.26 -1.64 -1.27
N GLU A 43 -8.80 -0.76 -2.16
CA GLU A 43 -9.50 0.49 -2.49
C GLU A 43 -10.91 0.21 -3.03
N SER A 44 -11.03 -0.71 -3.99
CA SER A 44 -12.32 -1.04 -4.62
C SER A 44 -13.35 -1.58 -3.61
N ARG A 45 -12.88 -2.17 -2.51
CA ARG A 45 -13.68 -2.70 -1.40
C ARG A 45 -13.97 -1.65 -0.31
N GLY A 46 -13.42 -0.44 -0.44
CA GLY A 46 -13.60 0.62 0.55
C GLY A 46 -12.85 0.37 1.86
N LEU A 47 -11.75 -0.38 1.84
CA LEU A 47 -10.91 -0.58 3.02
C LEU A 47 -10.08 0.67 3.30
N ASP A 48 -10.07 1.12 4.56
CA ASP A 48 -9.26 2.24 5.02
C ASP A 48 -7.85 1.79 5.46
N ILE A 49 -7.72 0.52 5.87
CA ILE A 49 -6.48 -0.05 6.42
C ILE A 49 -6.37 -1.52 5.99
N ILE A 50 -5.16 -1.97 5.63
CA ILE A 50 -4.88 -3.40 5.40
C ILE A 50 -3.60 -3.84 6.10
N ALA A 51 -3.51 -5.12 6.47
CA ALA A 51 -2.29 -5.72 7.01
C ALA A 51 -1.81 -6.91 6.17
N PHE A 52 -0.55 -6.88 5.74
CA PHE A 52 0.11 -8.06 5.15
C PHE A 52 0.54 -9.01 6.27
N THR A 53 0.01 -10.22 6.25
CA THR A 53 0.24 -11.27 7.25
C THR A 53 0.78 -12.52 6.58
N ASP A 54 1.95 -12.41 5.95
CA ASP A 54 2.59 -13.55 5.29
C ASP A 54 2.97 -14.66 6.27
N HIS A 55 3.05 -15.90 5.77
CA HIS A 55 3.40 -17.05 6.59
C HIS A 55 4.79 -16.91 7.21
N ASN A 56 4.82 -16.65 8.52
CA ASN A 56 6.03 -16.53 9.35
C ASN A 56 7.08 -15.54 8.81
N THR A 57 6.68 -14.60 7.93
CA THR A 57 7.60 -13.66 7.29
C THR A 57 6.94 -12.30 7.09
N MET A 58 7.75 -11.31 6.67
CA MET A 58 7.28 -10.01 6.18
C MET A 58 7.70 -9.81 4.70
N ALA A 59 7.81 -10.92 3.96
CA ALA A 59 8.44 -10.95 2.65
C ALA A 59 7.67 -10.12 1.62
N GLY A 60 6.34 -10.15 1.65
CA GLY A 60 5.48 -9.38 0.74
C GLY A 60 5.63 -7.88 0.95
N TYR A 61 5.60 -7.42 2.21
CA TYR A 61 5.81 -6.01 2.51
C TYR A 61 7.20 -5.55 2.05
N ARG A 62 8.25 -6.33 2.34
CA ARG A 62 9.62 -6.02 1.90
C ARG A 62 9.72 -5.96 0.38
N ALA A 63 9.15 -6.92 -0.34
CA ALA A 63 9.20 -6.98 -1.80
C ALA A 63 8.46 -5.80 -2.43
N MET A 64 7.27 -5.45 -1.94
CA MET A 64 6.53 -4.27 -2.40
C MET A 64 7.35 -2.99 -2.17
N MET A 65 7.94 -2.83 -0.99
CA MET A 65 8.74 -1.65 -0.68
C MET A 65 10.02 -1.57 -1.53
N GLU A 66 10.67 -2.70 -1.82
CA GLU A 66 11.83 -2.74 -2.72
C GLU A 66 11.44 -2.30 -4.14
N GLU A 67 10.30 -2.77 -4.65
CA GLU A 67 9.77 -2.34 -5.95
C GLU A 67 9.55 -0.82 -5.98
N ILE A 68 8.94 -0.25 -4.93
CA ILE A 68 8.74 1.20 -4.81
C ILE A 68 10.08 1.94 -4.81
N HIS A 69 11.07 1.49 -4.01
CA HIS A 69 12.39 2.13 -3.96
C HIS A 69 13.10 2.08 -5.31
N GLN A 70 12.98 0.98 -6.06
CA GLN A 70 13.56 0.87 -7.40
C GLN A 70 12.93 1.87 -8.36
N LEU A 71 11.59 2.02 -8.33
CA LEU A 71 10.88 3.02 -9.13
C LEU A 71 11.29 4.45 -8.74
N GLU A 72 11.40 4.74 -7.44
CA GLU A 72 11.85 6.05 -6.94
C GLU A 72 13.29 6.36 -7.37
N LEU A 73 14.19 5.37 -7.32
CA LEU A 73 15.56 5.52 -7.80
C LEU A 73 15.61 5.82 -9.31
N LEU A 74 14.84 5.08 -10.12
CA LEU A 74 14.72 5.35 -11.56
C LEU A 74 14.20 6.76 -11.83
N ALA A 75 13.23 7.24 -11.02
CA ALA A 75 12.72 8.60 -11.10
C ALA A 75 13.80 9.64 -10.81
N GLN A 76 14.56 9.45 -9.73
CA GLN A 76 15.67 10.33 -9.35
C GLN A 76 16.78 10.39 -10.40
N LEU A 77 17.06 9.26 -11.05
CA LEU A 77 18.06 9.17 -12.12
C LEU A 77 17.56 9.67 -13.48
N GLY A 78 16.30 10.09 -13.60
CA GLY A 78 15.69 10.51 -14.86
C GLY A 78 15.55 9.38 -15.88
N ARG A 79 15.51 8.12 -15.41
CA ARG A 79 15.43 6.90 -16.24
C ARG A 79 14.06 6.22 -16.22
N LEU A 80 13.08 6.84 -15.57
CA LEU A 80 11.75 6.28 -15.39
C LEU A 80 10.94 6.33 -16.69
N HIS A 81 10.48 5.17 -17.14
CA HIS A 81 9.59 5.04 -18.28
C HIS A 81 8.15 5.47 -17.94
N LYS A 82 7.33 5.70 -18.97
CA LYS A 82 5.94 6.18 -18.81
C LYS A 82 5.08 5.23 -17.98
N GLU A 83 5.20 3.92 -18.18
CA GLU A 83 4.40 2.94 -17.44
C GLU A 83 4.90 2.76 -16.00
N GLU A 84 6.22 2.82 -15.77
CA GLU A 84 6.82 2.82 -14.43
C GLU A 84 6.42 4.05 -13.63
N LYS A 85 6.37 5.22 -14.29
CA LYS A 85 5.88 6.46 -13.70
C LYS A 85 4.44 6.32 -13.20
N LYS A 86 3.55 5.78 -14.04
CA LYS A 86 2.16 5.52 -13.64
C LYS A 86 2.07 4.56 -12.45
N ARG A 87 2.86 3.48 -12.46
CA ARG A 87 2.90 2.52 -11.34
C ARG A 87 3.34 3.21 -10.04
N LEU A 88 4.39 4.03 -10.10
CA LEU A 88 4.88 4.76 -8.93
C LEU A 88 3.84 5.74 -8.38
N GLU A 89 3.24 6.54 -9.26
CA GLU A 89 2.16 7.48 -8.89
C GLU A 89 0.97 6.74 -8.27
N GLU A 90 0.64 5.55 -8.78
CA GLU A 90 -0.45 4.75 -8.24
C GLU A 90 -0.12 4.14 -6.87
N TYR A 91 1.10 3.66 -6.65
CA TYR A 91 1.57 3.24 -5.32
C TYR A 91 1.48 4.38 -4.31
N GLN A 92 1.93 5.58 -4.68
CA GLN A 92 1.87 6.76 -3.82
C GLN A 92 0.42 7.09 -3.45
N ARG A 93 -0.47 7.18 -4.45
CA ARG A 93 -1.89 7.47 -4.25
C ARG A 93 -2.59 6.44 -3.37
N LEU A 94 -2.35 5.14 -3.61
CA LEU A 94 -3.01 4.08 -2.86
C LEU A 94 -2.51 3.99 -1.42
N ARG A 95 -1.21 4.19 -1.18
CA ARG A 95 -0.63 4.20 0.17
C ARG A 95 -0.97 5.44 0.98
N GLU A 96 -1.25 6.57 0.33
CA GLU A 96 -1.81 7.74 1.02
C GLU A 96 -3.27 7.54 1.43
N LYS A 97 -4.00 6.72 0.66
CA LYS A 97 -5.43 6.47 0.87
C LYS A 97 -5.69 5.32 1.85
N ILE A 98 -4.92 4.25 1.75
CA ILE A 98 -5.02 3.04 2.58
C ILE A 98 -3.81 3.03 3.52
N LEU A 99 -4.08 2.95 4.82
CA LEU A 99 -3.04 2.88 5.83
C LEU A 99 -2.51 1.45 6.03
#